data_AF-A0A103Y219-F1
#
_entry.id   AF-A0A103Y219-F1
#
_cell.length_a   1.000
_cell.length_b   1.000
_cell.length_c   1.000
_cell.angle_alpha   90.00
_cell.angle_beta   90.00
_cell.angle_gamma   90.00
#
_symmetry.space_group_name_H-M   'P 1'
#
loop_
_entity.id
_entity.type
_entity.pdbx_description
1 polymer ?
#
loop_
_entity_poly.entity_id
_entity_poly.type
_entity_poly.pdbx_seq_one_letter_code
_entity_poly.pdbx_strand_id
1 'polypeptide(L)'
;MAISPKSSLILLLILTILTSTASSFTAGIVSDLYSLQSHFPSGVIHLNDTLIHRIFSSGDRSFYLIIFFDAIPLRHKPESNLKSIKAEFDLIAKSFLINNHSSSLSKIFFCDIEFTESQKEFLRFGVQSLPNVRIVPPDANVSNSDSIPMEVGEYSTLAESMAEFIEFKTGITIGKIHHPPILSKTQLGFLITGFLIWMPFMTRKVLAGNTLFHNKRVWMFGTLFVYFFSVSGSMFILIRRIPLFIVDRKDPNKAIFFYKGNGMQFGFECISVGFLFTIVGLLLAFITRIIVKMKDSMVQRATMISALIVSFWAVREVVILNHWKTGYAVYAYLPSTNLNMEEQVEMVGRAFVEHYYHLFDTQRSSLSSLYHQSSMLTFEGQRLQGVDHICFKLNHLPFDKCHHLISTIDTQPSSSAGGIVVFVSGSLRLAGEEHPLRFSQMFHLMPTLQGSFYVQNDIFRLNYG
;
A
#
# COMPACT_ATOMS: atom_id res chain seq x y z
N MET A 1 -42.50 70.41 -16.92
CA MET A 1 -42.83 69.10 -17.53
C MET A 1 -43.12 68.12 -16.41
N ALA A 2 -44.40 67.90 -16.11
CA ALA A 2 -44.85 66.99 -15.07
C ALA A 2 -44.97 65.58 -15.67
N ILE A 3 -44.20 64.62 -15.15
CA ILE A 3 -44.29 63.21 -15.53
C ILE A 3 -45.52 62.63 -14.83
N SER A 4 -46.46 62.07 -15.59
CA SER A 4 -47.72 61.58 -15.05
C SER A 4 -47.53 60.30 -14.20
N PRO A 5 -48.26 60.16 -13.08
CA PRO A 5 -48.13 59.02 -12.16
C PRO A 5 -48.60 57.68 -12.76
N LYS A 6 -49.26 57.69 -13.91
CA LYS A 6 -49.72 56.47 -14.60
C LYS A 6 -48.60 55.73 -15.34
N SER A 7 -47.52 56.41 -15.72
CA SER A 7 -46.39 55.79 -16.43
C SER A 7 -45.50 54.95 -15.50
N SER A 8 -45.34 55.37 -14.24
CA SER A 8 -44.54 54.66 -13.24
C SER A 8 -45.20 53.35 -12.77
N LEU A 9 -46.54 53.31 -12.68
CA LEU A 9 -47.30 52.10 -12.33
C LEU A 9 -47.28 51.04 -13.44
N ILE A 10 -47.29 51.45 -14.70
CA ILE A 10 -47.21 50.53 -15.84
C ILE A 10 -45.80 49.92 -15.95
N LEU A 11 -44.75 50.71 -15.69
CA LEU A 11 -43.38 50.20 -15.66
C LEU A 11 -43.16 49.22 -14.50
N LEU A 12 -43.74 49.46 -13.32
CA LEU A 12 -43.68 48.56 -12.18
C LEU A 12 -44.46 47.26 -12.45
N LEU A 13 -45.63 47.35 -13.09
CA LEU A 13 -46.45 46.19 -13.47
C LEU A 13 -45.74 45.32 -14.52
N ILE A 14 -45.10 45.93 -15.52
CA ILE A 14 -44.33 45.22 -16.55
C ILE A 14 -43.07 44.57 -15.94
N LEU A 15 -42.41 45.21 -14.97
CA LEU A 15 -41.26 44.64 -14.26
C LEU A 15 -41.67 43.46 -13.33
N THR A 16 -42.86 43.52 -12.71
CA THR A 16 -43.41 42.39 -11.95
C THR A 16 -43.90 41.24 -12.83
N ILE A 17 -44.39 41.52 -14.05
CA ILE A 17 -44.81 40.49 -15.00
C ILE A 17 -43.60 39.82 -15.63
N LEU A 18 -42.52 40.56 -15.99
CA LEU A 18 -41.28 39.97 -16.52
C LEU A 18 -40.49 39.15 -15.49
N THR A 19 -40.61 39.46 -14.19
CA THR A 19 -39.96 38.66 -13.12
C THR A 19 -40.77 37.43 -12.73
N SER A 20 -42.07 37.38 -13.04
CA SER A 20 -42.93 36.22 -12.79
C SER A 20 -42.86 35.11 -13.86
N THR A 21 -42.43 35.43 -15.09
CA THR A 21 -42.39 34.46 -16.20
C THR A 21 -41.10 33.63 -16.24
N ALA A 22 -39.99 34.12 -15.68
CA ALA A 22 -38.75 33.36 -15.58
C ALA A 22 -38.80 32.27 -14.49
N SER A 23 -39.60 32.45 -13.44
CA SER A 23 -39.73 31.52 -12.31
C SER A 23 -40.73 30.38 -12.56
N SER A 24 -41.66 30.51 -13.52
CA SER A 24 -42.66 29.48 -13.82
C SER A 24 -42.12 28.33 -14.69
N PHE A 25 -41.04 28.54 -15.44
CA PHE A 25 -40.49 27.54 -16.35
C PHE A 25 -39.59 26.50 -15.65
N THR A 26 -38.81 26.93 -14.66
CA THR A 26 -37.91 26.07 -13.86
C THR A 26 -38.66 25.23 -12.83
N ALA A 27 -39.75 25.75 -12.25
CA ALA A 27 -40.61 25.03 -11.31
C ALA A 27 -41.28 23.79 -11.93
N GLY A 28 -41.61 23.82 -13.23
CA GLY A 28 -42.24 22.70 -13.93
C GLY A 28 -41.32 21.52 -14.19
N ILE A 29 -40.01 21.73 -14.37
CA ILE A 29 -39.07 20.64 -14.65
C ILE A 29 -38.78 19.83 -13.40
N VAL A 30 -38.65 20.49 -12.25
CA VAL A 30 -38.40 19.79 -10.99
C VAL A 30 -39.59 18.91 -10.60
N SER A 31 -40.83 19.39 -10.80
CA SER A 31 -42.03 18.57 -10.62
C SER A 31 -42.11 17.40 -11.60
N ASP A 32 -41.72 17.63 -12.87
CA ASP A 32 -41.68 16.56 -13.89
C ASP A 32 -40.65 15.48 -13.50
N LEU A 33 -39.44 15.87 -13.08
CA LEU A 33 -38.40 14.93 -12.63
C LEU A 33 -38.83 14.13 -11.40
N TYR A 34 -39.53 14.75 -10.45
CA TYR A 34 -40.13 14.04 -9.32
C TYR A 34 -41.19 13.03 -9.75
N SER A 35 -42.04 13.40 -10.71
CA SER A 35 -43.03 12.48 -11.26
C SER A 35 -42.35 11.28 -11.90
N LEU A 36 -41.30 11.50 -12.70
CA LEU A 36 -40.52 10.44 -13.33
C LEU A 36 -39.82 9.56 -12.29
N GLN A 37 -39.23 10.15 -11.26
CA GLN A 37 -38.57 9.43 -10.18
C GLN A 37 -39.53 8.47 -9.46
N SER A 38 -40.77 8.88 -9.23
CA SER A 38 -41.78 8.04 -8.58
C SER A 38 -42.25 6.84 -9.43
N HIS A 39 -42.08 6.89 -10.75
CA HIS A 39 -42.42 5.79 -11.65
C HIS A 39 -41.40 4.65 -11.61
N PHE A 40 -40.15 4.93 -11.20
CA PHE A 40 -39.08 3.93 -11.18
C PHE A 40 -38.85 3.37 -9.77
N PRO A 41 -38.80 2.03 -9.59
CA PRO A 41 -38.62 1.40 -8.28
C PRO A 41 -37.24 1.65 -7.66
N SER A 42 -36.25 2.06 -8.45
CA SER A 42 -34.93 2.49 -7.97
C SER A 42 -34.80 3.99 -7.71
N GLY A 43 -35.76 4.79 -8.15
CA GLY A 43 -35.64 6.25 -8.13
C GLY A 43 -34.61 6.82 -9.11
N VAL A 44 -34.10 6.00 -10.03
CA VAL A 44 -33.19 6.42 -11.10
C VAL A 44 -34.01 6.77 -12.33
N ILE A 45 -33.80 7.97 -12.87
CA ILE A 45 -34.52 8.50 -14.03
C ILE A 45 -33.74 8.18 -15.31
N HIS A 46 -34.37 7.45 -16.23
CA HIS A 46 -33.82 7.21 -17.55
C HIS A 46 -33.88 8.48 -18.42
N LEU A 47 -32.72 8.96 -18.85
CA LEU A 47 -32.58 10.20 -19.60
C LEU A 47 -32.44 9.92 -21.11
N ASN A 48 -33.42 10.40 -21.86
CA ASN A 48 -33.40 10.42 -23.32
C ASN A 48 -32.88 11.77 -23.85
N ASP A 49 -32.45 11.81 -25.11
CA ASP A 49 -31.98 13.03 -25.80
C ASP A 49 -32.96 14.21 -25.64
N THR A 50 -34.26 13.95 -25.72
CA THR A 50 -35.31 14.97 -25.59
C THR A 50 -35.41 15.54 -24.18
N LEU A 51 -35.27 14.70 -23.16
CA LEU A 51 -35.30 15.10 -21.76
C LEU A 51 -34.03 15.87 -21.39
N ILE A 52 -32.87 15.41 -21.85
CA ILE A 52 -31.59 16.10 -21.66
C ILE A 52 -31.67 17.49 -22.27
N HIS A 53 -32.09 17.61 -23.54
CA HIS A 53 -32.26 18.91 -24.18
C HIS A 53 -33.22 19.81 -23.37
N ARG A 54 -34.36 19.29 -22.93
CA ARG A 54 -35.34 20.05 -22.12
C ARG A 54 -34.77 20.51 -20.77
N ILE A 55 -34.03 19.66 -20.08
CA ILE A 55 -33.41 19.96 -18.78
C ILE A 55 -32.40 21.11 -18.92
N PHE A 56 -31.60 21.09 -19.99
CA PHE A 56 -30.51 22.03 -20.16
C PHE A 56 -30.87 23.29 -20.96
N SER A 57 -31.95 23.29 -21.74
CA SER A 57 -32.49 24.50 -22.38
C SER A 57 -33.20 25.44 -21.40
N SER A 58 -33.44 25.02 -20.16
CA SER A 58 -34.33 25.73 -19.23
C SER A 58 -33.64 26.71 -18.27
N GLY A 59 -32.41 27.11 -18.58
CA GLY A 59 -31.84 28.39 -18.15
C GLY A 59 -31.20 28.44 -16.76
N ASP A 60 -31.85 27.97 -15.68
CA ASP A 60 -31.25 27.95 -14.34
C ASP A 60 -31.68 26.69 -13.59
N ARG A 61 -30.72 25.84 -13.22
CA ARG A 61 -30.99 24.61 -12.48
C ARG A 61 -30.64 24.86 -11.01
N SER A 62 -31.49 24.40 -10.09
CA SER A 62 -31.25 24.46 -8.64
C SER A 62 -30.94 23.07 -8.04
N PHE A 63 -30.57 22.12 -8.89
CA PHE A 63 -30.36 20.70 -8.54
C PHE A 63 -29.14 20.11 -9.26
N TYR A 64 -28.54 19.12 -8.63
CA TYR A 64 -27.47 18.28 -9.16
C TYR A 64 -28.06 17.08 -9.90
N LEU A 65 -27.41 16.71 -11.01
CA LEU A 65 -27.69 15.44 -11.70
C LEU A 65 -26.51 14.51 -11.50
N ILE A 66 -26.78 13.27 -11.09
CA ILE A 66 -25.79 12.22 -11.00
C ILE A 66 -26.11 11.22 -12.09
N ILE A 67 -25.28 11.18 -13.12
CA ILE A 67 -25.55 10.45 -14.36
C ILE A 67 -24.66 9.22 -14.43
N PHE A 68 -25.30 8.06 -14.51
CA PHE A 68 -24.67 6.78 -14.80
C PHE A 68 -24.74 6.48 -16.30
N PHE A 69 -23.59 6.23 -16.93
CA PHE A 69 -23.54 5.85 -18.34
C PHE A 69 -23.58 4.32 -18.46
N ASP A 70 -24.59 3.80 -19.15
CA ASP A 70 -24.84 2.37 -19.29
C ASP A 70 -24.72 1.90 -20.75
N ALA A 71 -24.51 0.59 -20.89
CA ALA A 71 -24.58 -0.09 -22.17
C ALA A 71 -25.08 -1.53 -21.93
N ILE A 72 -26.35 -1.78 -22.23
CA ILE A 72 -26.99 -3.09 -22.17
C ILE A 72 -26.15 -4.19 -22.84
N PRO A 73 -25.55 -3.99 -24.04
CA PRO A 73 -24.74 -5.01 -24.68
C PRO A 73 -23.48 -5.42 -23.89
N LEU A 74 -22.97 -4.55 -23.02
CA LEU A 74 -21.77 -4.79 -22.22
C LEU A 74 -22.08 -5.43 -20.85
N ARG A 75 -23.32 -5.35 -20.36
CA ARG A 75 -23.75 -5.96 -19.08
C ARG A 75 -23.59 -7.48 -19.03
N HIS A 76 -23.56 -8.14 -20.18
CA HIS A 76 -23.40 -9.59 -20.29
C HIS A 76 -21.94 -10.06 -20.34
N LYS A 77 -20.98 -9.14 -20.47
CA LYS A 77 -19.55 -9.49 -20.51
C LYS A 77 -19.01 -9.60 -19.08
N PRO A 78 -18.38 -10.73 -18.70
CA PRO A 78 -17.87 -10.94 -17.34
C PRO A 78 -16.71 -9.98 -16.98
N GLU A 79 -16.03 -9.42 -17.97
CA GLU A 79 -14.90 -8.47 -17.78
C GLU A 79 -15.36 -7.05 -17.45
N SER A 80 -16.63 -6.71 -17.72
CA SER A 80 -17.18 -5.40 -17.45
C SER A 80 -17.96 -5.46 -16.14
N ASN A 81 -17.37 -5.02 -15.02
CA ASN A 81 -18.03 -4.92 -13.71
C ASN A 81 -19.29 -4.01 -13.72
N LEU A 82 -19.72 -3.52 -14.88
CA LEU A 82 -20.84 -2.62 -15.14
C LEU A 82 -22.15 -3.07 -14.48
N LYS A 83 -22.50 -4.36 -14.56
CA LYS A 83 -23.73 -4.88 -13.93
C LYS A 83 -23.71 -4.73 -12.41
N SER A 84 -22.55 -4.99 -11.79
CA SER A 84 -22.38 -4.85 -10.34
C SER A 84 -22.45 -3.39 -9.93
N ILE A 85 -21.74 -2.52 -10.65
CA ILE A 85 -21.65 -1.09 -10.36
C ILE A 85 -23.01 -0.41 -10.54
N LYS A 86 -23.78 -0.80 -11.56
CA LYS A 86 -25.15 -0.33 -11.77
C LYS A 86 -26.06 -0.72 -10.59
N ALA A 87 -25.92 -1.93 -10.06
CA ALA A 87 -26.69 -2.36 -8.90
C ALA A 87 -26.37 -1.53 -7.63
N GLU A 88 -25.09 -1.19 -7.42
CA GLU A 88 -24.65 -0.30 -6.34
C GLU A 88 -25.18 1.13 -6.54
N PHE A 89 -25.14 1.65 -7.77
CA PHE A 89 -25.70 2.96 -8.10
C PHE A 89 -27.22 3.03 -7.81
N ASP A 90 -27.96 2.01 -8.24
CA ASP A 90 -29.40 1.89 -7.97
C ASP A 90 -29.69 1.75 -6.47
N LEU A 91 -28.77 1.16 -5.70
CA LEU A 91 -28.88 1.04 -4.24
C LEU A 91 -28.72 2.39 -3.54
N ILE A 92 -27.78 3.22 -3.99
CA ILE A 92 -27.58 4.58 -3.48
C ILE A 92 -28.83 5.43 -3.74
N ALA A 93 -29.36 5.38 -4.98
CA ALA A 93 -30.56 6.12 -5.35
C ALA A 93 -31.78 5.76 -4.49
N LYS A 94 -32.01 4.46 -4.27
CA LYS A 94 -33.06 3.97 -3.34
C LYS A 94 -32.83 4.43 -1.91
N SER A 95 -31.59 4.33 -1.42
CA SER A 95 -31.25 4.72 -0.04
C SER A 95 -31.44 6.22 0.17
N PHE A 96 -31.07 7.04 -0.82
CA PHE A 96 -31.29 8.48 -0.81
C PHE A 96 -32.77 8.83 -0.69
N LEU A 97 -33.63 8.16 -1.46
CA LEU A 97 -35.09 8.36 -1.40
C LEU A 97 -35.67 8.03 -0.02
N ILE A 98 -35.25 6.91 0.57
CA ILE A 98 -35.72 6.49 1.91
C ILE A 98 -35.30 7.51 2.97
N ASN A 99 -34.07 8.01 2.89
CA ASN A 99 -33.51 8.91 3.89
C ASN A 99 -34.01 10.37 3.76
N ASN A 100 -34.37 10.82 2.55
CA ASN A 100 -34.67 12.23 2.25
C ASN A 100 -36.14 12.51 1.86
N HIS A 101 -37.07 11.60 2.16
CA HIS A 101 -38.48 11.67 1.75
C HIS A 101 -39.24 12.94 2.24
N SER A 102 -38.75 13.64 3.27
CA SER A 102 -39.40 14.79 3.90
C SER A 102 -38.84 16.16 3.53
N SER A 103 -37.75 16.22 2.76
CA SER A 103 -37.12 17.49 2.35
C SER A 103 -37.77 18.01 1.08
N SER A 104 -38.44 19.16 1.16
CA SER A 104 -39.43 19.64 0.19
C SER A 104 -38.95 19.95 -1.24
N LEU A 105 -37.71 19.67 -1.62
CA LEU A 105 -37.16 19.70 -3.00
C LEU A 105 -35.81 18.93 -3.00
N SER A 106 -35.75 17.78 -3.68
CA SER A 106 -34.56 16.97 -3.84
C SER A 106 -33.60 17.75 -4.70
N LYS A 107 -32.55 18.26 -4.05
CA LYS A 107 -31.47 18.95 -4.73
C LYS A 107 -30.60 17.99 -5.56
N ILE A 108 -30.85 16.69 -5.52
CA ILE A 108 -30.13 15.65 -6.27
C ILE A 108 -31.13 14.76 -7.00
N PHE A 109 -30.87 14.50 -8.28
CA PHE A 109 -31.55 13.46 -9.05
C PHE A 109 -30.53 12.46 -9.60
N PHE A 110 -30.82 11.17 -9.40
CA PHE A 110 -30.05 10.06 -9.96
C PHE A 110 -30.62 9.70 -11.31
N CYS A 111 -29.75 9.57 -12.31
CA CYS A 111 -30.12 9.38 -13.70
C CYS A 111 -29.23 8.33 -14.38
N ASP A 112 -29.75 7.68 -15.40
CA ASP A 112 -28.97 6.83 -16.31
C ASP A 112 -29.20 7.20 -17.77
N ILE A 113 -28.18 6.95 -18.60
CA ILE A 113 -28.22 7.13 -20.05
C ILE A 113 -27.74 5.84 -20.70
N GLU A 114 -28.51 5.31 -21.65
CA GLU A 114 -28.17 4.09 -22.39
C GLU A 114 -27.45 4.42 -23.71
N PHE A 115 -26.33 3.73 -23.96
CA PHE A 115 -25.47 3.98 -25.12
C PHE A 115 -26.18 3.80 -26.46
N THR A 116 -27.06 2.81 -26.60
CA THR A 116 -27.75 2.53 -27.87
C THR A 116 -28.79 3.59 -28.22
N GLU A 117 -29.32 4.30 -27.23
CA GLU A 117 -30.38 5.30 -27.41
C GLU A 117 -29.79 6.70 -27.61
N SER A 118 -28.75 7.04 -26.86
CA SER A 118 -28.26 8.42 -26.71
C SER A 118 -26.75 8.57 -26.98
N GLN A 119 -26.24 7.98 -28.07
CA GLN A 119 -24.81 8.00 -28.40
C GLN A 119 -24.21 9.41 -28.52
N LYS A 120 -25.00 10.40 -28.97
CA LYS A 120 -24.57 11.80 -29.08
C LYS A 120 -24.26 12.41 -27.72
N GLU A 121 -25.02 12.06 -26.70
CA GLU A 121 -24.84 12.57 -25.35
C GLU A 121 -23.58 11.97 -24.69
N PHE A 122 -23.26 10.69 -24.96
CA PHE A 122 -22.00 10.09 -24.52
C PHE A 122 -20.77 10.87 -25.03
N LEU A 123 -20.80 11.30 -26.29
CA LEU A 123 -19.76 12.13 -26.88
C LEU A 123 -19.73 13.53 -26.27
N ARG A 124 -20.91 14.13 -26.02
CA ARG A 124 -21.04 15.46 -25.41
C ARG A 124 -20.48 15.51 -23.99
N PHE A 125 -20.69 14.45 -23.21
CA PHE A 125 -20.12 14.29 -21.87
C PHE A 125 -18.68 13.76 -21.89
N GLY A 126 -18.08 13.48 -23.05
CA GLY A 126 -16.69 13.02 -23.17
C GLY A 126 -16.43 11.65 -22.54
N VAL A 127 -17.40 10.73 -22.60
CA VAL A 127 -17.26 9.37 -22.05
C VAL A 127 -16.56 8.48 -23.08
N GLN A 128 -15.35 8.03 -22.75
CA GLN A 128 -14.52 7.19 -23.63
C GLN A 128 -14.52 5.71 -23.24
N SER A 129 -14.80 5.40 -21.97
CA SER A 129 -14.83 4.05 -21.42
C SER A 129 -15.96 3.91 -20.40
N LEU A 130 -16.47 2.68 -20.28
CA LEU A 130 -17.46 2.28 -19.28
C LEU A 130 -16.80 1.33 -18.27
N PRO A 131 -17.21 1.34 -16.99
CA PRO A 131 -18.27 2.15 -16.36
C PRO A 131 -17.87 3.63 -16.17
N ASN A 132 -18.83 4.55 -16.26
CA ASN A 132 -18.58 5.98 -16.02
C ASN A 132 -19.76 6.62 -15.28
N VAL A 133 -19.47 7.41 -14.24
CA VAL A 133 -20.47 8.17 -13.49
C VAL A 133 -20.01 9.61 -13.39
N ARG A 134 -20.93 10.56 -13.65
CA ARG A 134 -20.60 11.99 -13.65
C ARG A 134 -21.58 12.77 -12.80
N ILE A 135 -21.05 13.75 -12.08
CA ILE A 135 -21.85 14.72 -11.32
C ILE A 135 -21.92 16.00 -12.15
N VAL A 136 -23.14 16.42 -12.48
CA VAL A 136 -23.40 17.67 -13.19
C VAL A 136 -23.91 18.71 -12.18
N PRO A 137 -23.13 19.76 -11.89
CA PRO A 137 -23.54 20.81 -10.97
C PRO A 137 -24.67 21.65 -11.57
N PRO A 138 -25.39 22.44 -10.75
CA PRO A 138 -26.52 23.24 -11.20
C PRO A 138 -26.11 24.30 -12.26
N ASP A 139 -24.90 24.86 -12.14
CA ASP A 139 -24.39 25.93 -13.02
C ASP A 139 -23.82 25.45 -14.37
N ALA A 140 -23.78 24.13 -14.62
CA ALA A 140 -23.14 23.58 -15.82
C ALA A 140 -24.00 23.73 -17.11
N ASN A 141 -23.35 24.05 -18.23
CA ASN A 141 -24.02 24.23 -19.54
C ASN A 141 -23.89 23.02 -20.49
N VAL A 142 -23.75 21.81 -19.93
CA VAL A 142 -23.59 20.54 -20.68
C VAL A 142 -22.32 20.49 -21.54
N SER A 143 -21.18 20.72 -20.90
CA SER A 143 -19.88 20.46 -21.50
C SER A 143 -19.12 19.43 -20.66
N ASN A 144 -18.29 18.61 -21.32
CA ASN A 144 -17.34 17.69 -20.67
C ASN A 144 -16.52 18.42 -19.59
N SER A 145 -16.18 19.71 -19.81
CA SER A 145 -15.44 20.55 -18.86
C SER A 145 -16.14 20.78 -17.52
N ASP A 146 -17.47 20.79 -17.51
CA ASP A 146 -18.24 21.24 -16.34
C ASP A 146 -18.75 20.04 -15.51
N SER A 147 -18.74 18.84 -16.11
CA SER A 147 -19.12 17.59 -15.45
C SER A 147 -17.95 17.00 -14.67
N ILE A 148 -18.17 16.67 -13.41
CA ILE A 148 -17.14 16.09 -12.54
C ILE A 148 -17.17 14.56 -12.73
N PRO A 149 -16.13 13.94 -13.31
CA PRO A 149 -16.06 12.49 -13.40
C PRO A 149 -15.82 11.90 -12.00
N MET A 150 -16.54 10.83 -11.68
CA MET A 150 -16.25 10.00 -10.52
C MET A 150 -15.35 8.85 -10.96
N GLU A 151 -14.16 8.76 -10.38
CA GLU A 151 -13.29 7.60 -10.56
C GLU A 151 -13.90 6.42 -9.81
N VAL A 152 -14.60 5.56 -10.55
CA VAL A 152 -15.16 4.32 -10.01
C VAL A 152 -14.02 3.33 -9.83
N GLY A 153 -13.34 3.40 -8.68
CA GLY A 153 -12.28 2.46 -8.31
C GLY A 153 -12.81 1.03 -8.15
N GLU A 154 -11.96 0.03 -8.36
CA GLU A 154 -12.26 -1.39 -8.16
C GLU A 154 -12.33 -1.72 -6.65
N TYR A 155 -13.41 -1.33 -5.96
CA TYR A 155 -13.56 -1.57 -4.52
C TYR A 155 -14.89 -2.21 -4.14
N SER A 156 -14.84 -3.03 -3.08
CA SER A 156 -15.97 -3.80 -2.52
C SER A 156 -16.96 -3.00 -1.65
N THR A 157 -16.67 -1.72 -1.38
CA THR A 157 -17.55 -0.74 -0.72
C THR A 157 -17.85 0.40 -1.68
N LEU A 158 -18.31 0.01 -2.87
CA LEU A 158 -18.52 0.96 -3.96
C LEU A 158 -19.67 1.91 -3.63
N ALA A 159 -20.76 1.41 -3.05
CA ALA A 159 -21.89 2.27 -2.71
C ALA A 159 -21.53 3.32 -1.64
N GLU A 160 -20.79 2.93 -0.59
CA GLU A 160 -20.36 3.85 0.45
C GLU A 160 -19.37 4.91 -0.08
N SER A 161 -18.39 4.50 -0.89
CA SER A 161 -17.40 5.43 -1.45
C SER A 161 -18.03 6.38 -2.48
N MET A 162 -18.94 5.89 -3.32
CA MET A 162 -19.72 6.73 -4.23
C MET A 162 -20.59 7.72 -3.45
N ALA A 163 -21.25 7.29 -2.37
CA ALA A 163 -22.06 8.18 -1.53
C ALA A 163 -21.19 9.27 -0.89
N GLU A 164 -20.07 8.92 -0.26
CA GLU A 164 -19.14 9.89 0.35
C GLU A 164 -18.60 10.89 -0.67
N PHE A 165 -18.27 10.44 -1.89
CA PHE A 165 -17.82 11.32 -2.97
C PHE A 165 -18.91 12.31 -3.41
N ILE A 166 -20.15 11.84 -3.53
CA ILE A 166 -21.30 12.70 -3.85
C ILE A 166 -21.52 13.71 -2.71
N GLU A 167 -21.49 13.28 -1.45
CA GLU A 167 -21.64 14.17 -0.28
C GLU A 167 -20.55 15.24 -0.26
N PHE A 168 -19.29 14.85 -0.51
CA PHE A 168 -18.16 15.77 -0.58
C PHE A 168 -18.28 16.82 -1.69
N LYS A 169 -18.80 16.43 -2.87
CA LYS A 169 -18.92 17.33 -4.03
C LYS A 169 -20.21 18.16 -4.04
N THR A 170 -21.29 17.66 -3.45
CA THR A 170 -22.59 18.32 -3.47
C THR A 170 -22.93 19.03 -2.16
N GLY A 171 -22.27 18.66 -1.05
CA GLY A 171 -22.58 19.16 0.29
C GLY A 171 -23.92 18.66 0.86
N ILE A 172 -24.55 17.65 0.23
CA ILE A 172 -25.85 17.12 0.61
C ILE A 172 -25.68 15.70 1.16
N THR A 173 -26.24 15.43 2.33
CA THR A 173 -26.12 14.13 2.99
C THR A 173 -27.06 13.09 2.37
N ILE A 174 -26.50 11.96 1.93
CA ILE A 174 -27.23 10.80 1.41
C ILE A 174 -27.75 9.92 2.56
N GLY A 175 -27.00 9.84 3.66
CA GLY A 175 -27.35 9.03 4.83
C GLY A 175 -26.96 7.55 4.68
N LYS A 176 -27.49 6.70 5.56
CA LYS A 176 -27.11 5.27 5.62
C LYS A 176 -27.60 4.51 4.38
N ILE A 177 -26.73 3.66 3.82
CA ILE A 177 -27.03 2.81 2.67
C ILE A 177 -27.74 1.54 3.15
N HIS A 178 -28.91 1.26 2.57
CA HIS A 178 -29.77 0.14 2.97
C HIS A 178 -29.56 -1.07 2.05
N HIS A 179 -28.58 -1.90 2.40
CA HIS A 179 -28.27 -3.14 1.66
C HIS A 179 -29.42 -4.15 1.70
N PRO A 180 -29.74 -4.84 0.58
CA PRO A 180 -30.72 -5.92 0.60
C PRO A 180 -30.21 -7.10 1.46
N PRO A 181 -31.09 -7.77 2.23
CA PRO A 181 -30.68 -8.92 3.03
C PRO A 181 -30.20 -10.07 2.13
N ILE A 182 -29.05 -10.66 2.47
CA ILE A 182 -28.41 -11.75 1.70
C ILE A 182 -29.32 -12.98 1.56
N LEU A 183 -30.18 -13.23 2.57
CA LEU A 183 -31.13 -14.32 2.60
C LEU A 183 -32.55 -13.77 2.75
N SER A 184 -33.48 -14.34 1.99
CA SER A 184 -34.90 -14.05 2.17
C SER A 184 -35.36 -14.48 3.56
N LYS A 185 -36.33 -13.75 4.16
CA LYS A 185 -36.93 -14.10 5.45
C LYS A 185 -37.48 -15.54 5.47
N THR A 186 -37.98 -16.03 4.33
CA THR A 186 -38.48 -17.41 4.19
C THR A 186 -37.34 -18.42 4.16
N GLN A 187 -36.26 -18.16 3.42
CA GLN A 187 -35.06 -19.01 3.39
C GLN A 187 -34.40 -19.09 4.76
N LEU A 188 -34.34 -17.96 5.48
CA LEU A 188 -33.86 -17.92 6.86
C LEU A 188 -34.76 -18.76 7.78
N GLY A 189 -36.09 -18.66 7.62
CA GLY A 189 -37.04 -19.51 8.34
C GLY A 189 -36.84 -21.00 8.09
N PHE A 190 -36.62 -21.42 6.84
CA PHE A 190 -36.30 -22.80 6.50
C PHE A 190 -34.97 -23.26 7.09
N LEU A 191 -33.92 -22.42 7.07
CA LEU A 191 -32.63 -22.72 7.68
C LEU A 191 -32.74 -22.89 9.19
N ILE A 192 -33.45 -21.98 9.87
CA ILE A 192 -33.68 -22.05 11.32
C ILE A 192 -34.47 -23.32 11.66
N THR A 193 -35.54 -23.61 10.91
CA THR A 193 -36.37 -24.80 11.14
C THR A 193 -35.57 -26.08 10.92
N GLY A 194 -34.80 -26.16 9.83
CA GLY A 194 -33.91 -27.29 9.55
C GLY A 194 -32.84 -27.46 10.64
N PHE A 195 -32.27 -26.37 11.13
CA PHE A 195 -31.32 -26.39 12.24
C PHE A 195 -31.97 -26.90 13.53
N LEU A 196 -33.15 -26.40 13.88
CA LEU A 196 -33.91 -26.83 15.07
C LEU A 196 -34.28 -28.31 15.01
N ILE A 197 -34.66 -28.83 13.83
CA ILE A 197 -34.93 -30.25 13.63
C ILE A 197 -33.65 -31.08 13.77
N TRP A 198 -32.53 -30.61 13.20
CA TRP A 198 -31.25 -31.32 13.20
C TRP A 198 -30.56 -31.34 14.59
N MET A 199 -30.72 -30.27 15.37
CA MET A 199 -30.08 -30.07 16.67
C MET A 199 -30.28 -31.23 17.68
N PRO A 200 -31.49 -31.76 17.95
CA PRO A 200 -31.69 -32.88 18.87
C PRO A 200 -31.02 -34.19 18.40
N PHE A 201 -30.97 -34.45 17.09
CA PHE A 201 -30.27 -35.63 16.56
C PHE A 201 -28.75 -35.49 16.71
N MET A 202 -28.23 -34.29 16.43
CA MET A 202 -26.81 -34.03 16.54
C MET A 202 -26.34 -34.04 18.00
N THR A 203 -27.08 -33.41 18.92
CA THR A 203 -26.75 -33.41 20.35
C THR A 203 -26.72 -34.82 20.93
N ARG A 204 -27.72 -35.66 20.61
CA ARG A 204 -27.70 -37.08 20.99
C ARG A 204 -26.45 -37.80 20.46
N LYS A 205 -26.07 -37.55 19.21
CA LYS A 205 -24.87 -38.16 18.60
C LYS A 205 -23.57 -37.67 19.26
N VAL A 206 -23.49 -36.38 19.60
CA VAL A 206 -22.36 -35.76 20.31
C VAL A 206 -22.23 -36.33 21.72
N LEU A 207 -23.31 -36.35 22.51
CA LEU A 207 -23.33 -36.92 23.88
C LEU A 207 -22.92 -38.41 23.90
N ALA A 208 -23.28 -39.17 22.88
CA ALA A 208 -22.90 -40.58 22.75
C ALA A 208 -21.42 -40.81 22.38
N GLY A 209 -20.61 -39.75 22.19
CA GLY A 209 -19.19 -39.86 21.83
C GLY A 209 -18.92 -40.35 20.40
N ASN A 210 -19.97 -40.66 19.63
CA ASN A 210 -19.89 -41.24 18.27
C ASN A 210 -19.73 -40.17 17.17
N THR A 211 -19.12 -39.03 17.49
CA THR A 211 -18.88 -37.94 16.53
C THR A 211 -17.41 -37.74 16.25
N LEU A 212 -17.11 -37.21 15.07
CA LEU A 212 -15.76 -36.81 14.67
C LEU A 212 -15.12 -35.81 15.66
N PHE A 213 -15.95 -35.03 16.37
CA PHE A 213 -15.51 -34.08 17.40
C PHE A 213 -14.85 -34.73 18.63
N HIS A 214 -15.10 -36.01 18.91
CA HIS A 214 -14.43 -36.70 20.03
C HIS A 214 -13.09 -37.32 19.61
N ASN A 215 -12.82 -37.39 18.31
CA ASN A 215 -11.61 -38.00 17.81
C ASN A 215 -10.45 -36.99 17.86
N LYS A 216 -9.50 -37.20 18.77
CA LYS A 216 -8.28 -36.38 18.90
C LYS A 216 -7.52 -36.21 17.57
N ARG A 217 -7.56 -37.20 16.68
CA ARG A 217 -6.87 -37.13 15.38
C ARG A 217 -7.49 -36.06 14.50
N VAL A 218 -8.82 -35.91 14.50
CA VAL A 218 -9.53 -34.88 13.72
C VAL A 218 -9.12 -33.49 14.18
N TRP A 219 -9.03 -33.25 15.49
CA TRP A 219 -8.53 -31.99 16.02
C TRP A 219 -7.07 -31.74 15.69
N MET A 220 -6.20 -32.75 15.77
CA MET A 220 -4.80 -32.59 15.36
C MET A 220 -4.67 -32.21 13.88
N PHE A 221 -5.43 -32.86 12.98
CA PHE A 221 -5.46 -32.49 11.56
C PHE A 221 -6.05 -31.10 11.35
N GLY A 222 -7.14 -30.75 12.06
CA GLY A 222 -7.76 -29.43 11.98
C GLY A 222 -6.82 -28.30 12.41
N THR A 223 -6.10 -28.48 13.53
CA THR A 223 -5.11 -27.49 13.98
C THR A 223 -3.96 -27.34 13.00
N LEU A 224 -3.45 -28.46 12.44
CA LEU A 224 -2.39 -28.41 11.44
C LEU A 224 -2.84 -27.71 10.14
N PHE A 225 -4.09 -27.94 9.73
CA PHE A 225 -4.70 -27.28 8.59
C PHE A 225 -4.79 -25.76 8.80
N VAL A 226 -5.28 -25.30 9.96
CA VAL A 226 -5.33 -23.87 10.29
C VAL A 226 -3.93 -23.25 10.32
N TYR A 227 -2.96 -23.93 10.94
CA TYR A 227 -1.58 -23.48 10.97
C TYR A 227 -0.97 -23.33 9.57
N PHE A 228 -1.20 -24.32 8.69
CA PHE A 228 -0.74 -24.30 7.30
C PHE A 228 -1.23 -23.03 6.57
N PHE A 229 -2.53 -22.74 6.64
CA PHE A 229 -3.10 -21.55 5.98
C PHE A 229 -2.63 -20.22 6.59
N SER A 230 -2.30 -20.23 7.89
CA SER A 230 -1.76 -19.04 8.57
C SER A 230 -0.33 -18.73 8.14
N VAL A 231 0.51 -19.76 7.96
CA VAL A 231 1.95 -19.59 7.65
C VAL A 231 2.22 -19.49 6.15
N SER A 232 1.41 -20.12 5.31
CA SER A 232 1.57 -20.12 3.85
C SER A 232 1.43 -18.74 3.20
N GLY A 233 0.91 -17.73 3.91
CA GLY A 233 0.56 -16.44 3.33
C GLY A 233 -0.78 -16.45 2.59
N SER A 234 -1.62 -17.47 2.79
CA SER A 234 -2.96 -17.55 2.17
C SER A 234 -3.87 -16.39 2.57
N MET A 235 -3.68 -15.79 3.74
CA MET A 235 -4.46 -14.62 4.18
C MET A 235 -4.22 -13.39 3.28
N PHE A 236 -2.98 -13.17 2.86
CA PHE A 236 -2.63 -12.08 1.94
C PHE A 236 -3.37 -12.21 0.59
N ILE A 237 -3.45 -13.44 0.08
CA ILE A 237 -4.18 -13.75 -1.16
C ILE A 237 -5.67 -13.53 -1.00
N LEU A 238 -6.24 -13.97 0.13
CA LEU A 238 -7.69 -13.89 0.36
C LEU A 238 -8.15 -12.44 0.52
N ILE A 239 -7.37 -11.61 1.23
CA ILE A 239 -7.65 -10.17 1.41
C ILE A 239 -7.54 -9.43 0.08
N ARG A 240 -6.47 -9.68 -0.69
CA ARG A 240 -6.19 -8.94 -1.94
C ARG A 240 -6.79 -9.59 -3.19
N ARG A 241 -7.53 -10.69 -3.05
CA ARG A 241 -8.15 -11.47 -4.14
C ARG A 241 -7.17 -11.78 -5.29
N ILE A 242 -5.93 -12.11 -4.97
CA ILE A 242 -4.90 -12.42 -5.97
C ILE A 242 -5.19 -13.80 -6.60
N PRO A 243 -5.10 -13.96 -7.93
CA PRO A 243 -5.35 -15.25 -8.57
C PRO A 243 -4.29 -16.31 -8.19
N LEU A 244 -4.63 -17.58 -8.41
CA LEU A 244 -3.72 -18.70 -8.14
C LEU A 244 -2.49 -18.69 -9.06
N PHE A 245 -2.69 -18.28 -10.32
CA PHE A 245 -1.69 -18.11 -11.36
C PHE A 245 -2.22 -17.10 -12.39
N ILE A 246 -1.34 -16.56 -13.21
CA ILE A 246 -1.72 -15.72 -14.37
C ILE A 246 -1.19 -16.36 -15.65
N VAL A 247 -1.83 -16.09 -16.78
CA VAL A 247 -1.30 -16.49 -18.09
C VAL A 247 -0.37 -15.39 -18.59
N ASP A 248 0.76 -15.77 -19.18
CA ASP A 248 1.71 -14.82 -19.76
C ASP A 248 1.03 -14.01 -20.87
N ARG A 249 1.17 -12.69 -20.81
CA ARG A 249 0.59 -11.78 -21.80
C ARG A 249 1.20 -11.96 -23.19
N LYS A 250 2.43 -12.50 -23.26
CA LYS A 250 3.13 -12.77 -24.53
C LYS A 250 2.78 -14.15 -25.11
N ASP A 251 2.52 -15.14 -24.26
CA ASP A 251 2.24 -16.52 -24.66
C ASP A 251 1.00 -17.08 -23.92
N PRO A 252 -0.18 -17.14 -24.56
CA PRO A 252 -1.42 -17.59 -23.94
C PRO A 252 -1.40 -19.03 -23.40
N ASN A 253 -0.43 -19.85 -23.83
CA ASN A 253 -0.28 -21.24 -23.37
C ASN A 253 0.61 -21.38 -22.13
N LYS A 254 1.21 -20.28 -21.63
CA LYS A 254 2.17 -20.33 -20.54
C LYS A 254 1.57 -19.74 -19.26
N ALA A 255 1.32 -20.60 -18.28
CA ALA A 255 0.90 -20.17 -16.95
C ALA A 255 2.12 -19.78 -16.08
N ILE A 256 2.05 -18.63 -15.44
CA ILE A 256 3.03 -18.09 -14.49
C ILE A 256 2.49 -18.30 -13.08
N PHE A 257 3.15 -19.18 -12.33
CA PHE A 257 2.78 -19.55 -10.96
C PHE A 257 3.57 -18.77 -9.89
N PHE A 258 4.69 -18.17 -10.26
CA PHE A 258 5.59 -17.45 -9.37
C PHE A 258 5.86 -16.05 -9.90
N TYR A 259 5.81 -15.06 -9.01
CA TYR A 259 6.09 -13.67 -9.35
C TYR A 259 7.46 -13.25 -8.81
N LYS A 260 8.28 -12.61 -9.65
CA LYS A 260 9.57 -12.04 -9.26
C LYS A 260 9.40 -10.56 -8.91
N GLY A 261 9.73 -10.18 -7.68
CA GLY A 261 9.63 -8.81 -7.18
C GLY A 261 8.95 -8.70 -5.81
N ASN A 262 9.17 -7.55 -5.15
CA ASN A 262 8.63 -7.25 -3.84
C ASN A 262 7.27 -6.54 -4.01
N GLY A 263 6.18 -7.18 -3.58
CA GLY A 263 4.85 -6.54 -3.56
C GLY A 263 3.68 -7.41 -4.02
N MET A 264 3.95 -8.53 -4.72
CA MET A 264 2.91 -9.45 -5.18
C MET A 264 3.32 -10.92 -4.99
N GLN A 265 2.33 -11.78 -4.74
CA GLN A 265 2.51 -13.21 -4.52
C GLN A 265 1.27 -13.98 -4.98
N PHE A 266 1.47 -15.05 -5.74
CA PHE A 266 0.37 -15.85 -6.27
C PHE A 266 -0.06 -16.99 -5.33
N GLY A 267 -1.26 -17.50 -5.55
CA GLY A 267 -1.83 -18.61 -4.77
C GLY A 267 -1.00 -19.88 -4.76
N PHE A 268 -0.58 -20.35 -5.94
CA PHE A 268 0.24 -21.57 -6.04
C PHE A 268 1.59 -21.41 -5.36
N GLU A 269 2.20 -20.24 -5.47
CA GLU A 269 3.45 -19.92 -4.79
C GLU A 269 3.30 -20.02 -3.26
N CYS A 270 2.28 -19.39 -2.67
CA CYS A 270 2.00 -19.49 -1.22
C CYS A 270 1.81 -20.93 -0.75
N ILE A 271 1.00 -21.71 -1.47
CA ILE A 271 0.71 -23.11 -1.10
C ILE A 271 2.00 -23.95 -1.17
N SER A 272 2.83 -23.73 -2.19
CA SER A 272 4.09 -24.45 -2.36
C SER A 272 5.09 -24.15 -1.24
N VAL A 273 5.30 -22.87 -0.92
CA VAL A 273 6.20 -22.45 0.16
C VAL A 273 5.67 -22.87 1.54
N GLY A 274 4.36 -22.73 1.77
CA GLY A 274 3.71 -23.19 2.99
C GLY A 274 3.85 -24.70 3.21
N PHE A 275 3.82 -25.49 2.13
CA PHE A 275 4.05 -26.93 2.17
C PHE A 275 5.47 -27.27 2.61
N LEU A 276 6.47 -26.57 2.06
CA LEU A 276 7.88 -26.73 2.44
C LEU A 276 8.13 -26.39 3.93
N PHE A 277 7.48 -25.38 4.49
CA PHE A 277 7.59 -25.11 5.93
C PHE A 277 6.91 -26.18 6.78
N THR A 278 5.74 -26.65 6.35
CA THR A 278 4.95 -27.62 7.11
C THR A 278 5.61 -29.00 7.12
N ILE A 279 6.24 -29.43 6.03
CA ILE A 279 6.94 -30.72 5.98
C ILE A 279 8.14 -30.74 6.94
N VAL A 280 8.91 -29.65 7.02
CA VAL A 280 10.04 -29.54 7.96
C VAL A 280 9.55 -29.60 9.41
N GLY A 281 8.47 -28.88 9.75
CA GLY A 281 7.87 -28.92 11.08
C GLY A 281 7.34 -30.31 11.45
N LEU A 282 6.68 -31.00 10.51
CA LEU A 282 6.20 -32.37 10.69
C LEU A 282 7.34 -33.38 10.85
N LEU A 283 8.42 -33.25 10.07
CA LEU A 283 9.60 -34.10 10.18
C LEU A 283 10.28 -33.92 11.53
N LEU A 284 10.39 -32.69 12.05
CA LEU A 284 10.92 -32.44 13.39
C LEU A 284 10.07 -33.09 14.48
N ALA A 285 8.74 -32.98 14.39
CA ALA A 285 7.82 -33.66 15.30
C ALA A 285 7.92 -35.19 15.21
N PHE A 286 8.10 -35.72 14.00
CA PHE A 286 8.29 -37.15 13.73
C PHE A 286 9.60 -37.67 14.34
N ILE A 287 10.72 -36.95 14.14
CA ILE A 287 12.02 -37.29 14.71
C ILE A 287 11.94 -37.32 16.24
N THR A 288 11.37 -36.29 16.87
CA THR A 288 11.36 -36.15 18.33
C THR A 288 10.42 -37.13 19.04
N ARG A 289 9.28 -37.49 18.43
CA ARG A 289 8.24 -38.30 19.12
C ARG A 289 8.17 -39.76 18.67
N ILE A 290 8.47 -40.05 17.41
CA ILE A 290 8.25 -41.38 16.81
C ILE A 290 9.59 -42.12 16.66
N ILE A 291 10.59 -41.49 16.02
CA ILE A 291 11.89 -42.14 15.78
C ILE A 291 12.57 -42.54 17.10
N VAL A 292 12.44 -41.75 18.16
CA VAL A 292 13.00 -42.06 19.49
C VAL A 292 12.43 -43.36 20.09
N LYS A 293 11.23 -43.80 19.69
CA LYS A 293 10.58 -45.01 20.21
C LYS A 293 10.97 -46.30 19.47
N MET A 294 11.73 -46.21 18.37
CA MET A 294 12.13 -47.37 17.58
C MET A 294 13.21 -48.17 18.33
N LYS A 295 13.00 -49.49 18.45
CA LYS A 295 13.93 -50.38 19.17
C LYS A 295 15.19 -50.72 18.35
N ASP A 296 15.07 -50.77 17.03
CA ASP A 296 16.18 -51.08 16.14
C ASP A 296 17.04 -49.84 15.88
N SER A 297 18.29 -49.89 16.31
CA SER A 297 19.25 -48.78 16.18
C SER A 297 19.65 -48.49 14.74
N MET A 298 19.68 -49.49 13.85
CA MET A 298 20.04 -49.28 12.44
C MET A 298 18.91 -48.56 11.72
N VAL A 299 17.68 -49.06 11.87
CA VAL A 299 16.49 -48.45 11.27
C VAL A 299 16.25 -47.05 11.82
N GLN A 300 16.46 -46.85 13.12
CA GLN A 300 16.35 -45.54 13.75
C GLN A 300 17.33 -44.52 13.13
N ARG A 301 18.61 -44.88 13.02
CA ARG A 301 19.65 -44.01 12.44
C ARG A 301 19.39 -43.72 10.96
N ALA A 302 19.05 -44.74 10.18
CA ALA A 302 18.74 -44.57 8.76
C ALA A 302 17.54 -43.63 8.55
N THR A 303 16.47 -43.81 9.33
CA THR A 303 15.29 -42.95 9.26
C THR A 303 15.61 -41.52 9.68
N MET A 304 16.42 -41.32 10.73
CA MET A 304 16.84 -39.99 11.17
C MET A 304 17.67 -39.26 10.12
N ILE A 305 18.63 -39.95 9.49
CA ILE A 305 19.45 -39.38 8.41
C ILE A 305 18.56 -39.01 7.22
N SER A 306 17.62 -39.89 6.83
CA SER A 306 16.70 -39.58 5.74
C SER A 306 15.84 -38.34 6.02
N ALA A 307 15.33 -38.20 7.25
CA ALA A 307 14.53 -37.04 7.66
C ALA A 307 15.36 -35.74 7.67
N LEU A 308 16.63 -35.82 8.08
CA LEU A 308 17.57 -34.69 8.01
C LEU A 308 17.85 -34.27 6.56
N ILE A 309 18.08 -35.22 5.66
CA ILE A 309 18.31 -34.95 4.22
C ILE A 309 17.09 -34.25 3.60
N VAL A 310 15.88 -34.77 3.85
CA VAL A 310 14.65 -34.16 3.33
C VAL A 310 14.44 -32.76 3.93
N SER A 311 14.71 -32.56 5.22
CA SER A 311 14.59 -31.26 5.86
C SER A 311 15.59 -30.25 5.28
N PHE A 312 16.84 -30.66 5.09
CA PHE A 312 17.87 -29.82 4.47
C PHE A 312 17.48 -29.44 3.03
N TRP A 313 16.99 -30.41 2.25
CA TRP A 313 16.50 -30.15 0.90
C TRP A 313 15.36 -29.12 0.89
N ALA A 314 14.34 -29.31 1.74
CA ALA A 314 13.20 -28.39 1.80
C ALA A 314 13.62 -26.95 2.18
N VAL A 315 14.51 -26.80 3.16
CA VAL A 315 15.06 -25.48 3.54
C VAL A 315 15.86 -24.85 2.41
N ARG A 316 16.69 -25.63 1.72
CA ARG A 316 17.46 -25.16 0.56
C ARG A 316 16.55 -24.64 -0.57
N GLU A 317 15.48 -25.36 -0.89
CA GLU A 317 14.51 -24.92 -1.91
C GLU A 317 13.84 -23.59 -1.52
N VAL A 318 13.44 -23.43 -0.25
CA VAL A 318 12.87 -22.16 0.24
C VAL A 318 13.87 -21.01 0.11
N VAL A 319 15.14 -21.25 0.44
CA VAL A 319 16.22 -20.26 0.30
C VAL A 319 16.43 -19.84 -1.15
N ILE A 320 16.50 -20.82 -2.07
CA ILE A 320 16.69 -20.56 -3.50
C ILE A 320 15.50 -19.77 -4.05
N LEU A 321 14.27 -20.16 -3.69
CA LEU A 321 13.06 -19.45 -4.10
C LEU A 321 13.02 -18.02 -3.56
N ASN A 322 13.39 -17.81 -2.30
CA ASN A 322 13.44 -16.48 -1.70
C ASN A 322 14.45 -15.58 -2.40
N HIS A 323 15.65 -16.11 -2.70
CA HIS A 323 16.68 -15.39 -3.43
C HIS A 323 16.22 -15.04 -4.85
N TRP A 324 15.64 -15.99 -5.57
CA TRP A 324 15.10 -15.75 -6.90
C TRP A 324 14.01 -14.65 -6.90
N LYS A 325 13.16 -14.63 -5.87
CA LYS A 325 12.02 -13.71 -5.78
C LYS A 325 12.41 -12.29 -5.37
N THR A 326 13.18 -12.16 -4.30
CA THR A 326 13.50 -10.86 -3.66
C THR A 326 14.85 -10.30 -4.10
N GLY A 327 15.70 -11.13 -4.71
CA GLY A 327 17.11 -10.83 -4.89
C GLY A 327 17.93 -10.98 -3.60
N TYR A 328 17.28 -11.23 -2.46
CA TYR A 328 17.95 -11.39 -1.16
C TYR A 328 18.65 -12.74 -1.10
N ALA A 329 19.98 -12.73 -1.22
CA ALA A 329 20.78 -13.92 -1.01
C ALA A 329 20.75 -14.29 0.48
N VAL A 330 20.10 -15.41 0.80
CA VAL A 330 20.25 -16.02 2.13
C VAL A 330 21.57 -16.77 2.11
N TYR A 331 22.62 -16.10 2.56
CA TYR A 331 23.92 -16.75 2.76
C TYR A 331 23.76 -17.73 3.92
N ALA A 332 24.13 -18.99 3.71
CA ALA A 332 24.39 -19.86 4.83
C ALA A 332 25.37 -19.12 5.73
N TYR A 333 25.08 -19.02 7.04
CA TYR A 333 26.04 -18.54 8.02
C TYR A 333 27.13 -19.61 8.19
N LEU A 334 27.88 -19.84 7.12
CA LEU A 334 29.22 -20.36 7.16
C LEU A 334 30.10 -19.13 7.35
N PRO A 335 30.93 -19.06 8.40
CA PRO A 335 31.91 -18.01 8.51
C PRO A 335 32.95 -18.18 7.38
N SER A 336 32.68 -17.63 6.18
CA SER A 336 33.66 -17.58 5.08
C SER A 336 33.31 -16.56 3.97
N THR A 337 34.00 -15.42 4.07
CA THR A 337 34.86 -14.71 3.07
C THR A 337 34.32 -13.89 1.89
N ASN A 338 33.03 -13.87 1.54
CA ASN A 338 32.55 -12.97 0.46
C ASN A 338 31.36 -12.05 0.84
N LEU A 339 31.08 -11.93 2.14
CA LEU A 339 30.59 -10.68 2.76
C LEU A 339 31.72 -9.65 2.94
N ASN A 340 32.94 -10.01 2.54
CA ASN A 340 34.13 -9.34 3.03
C ASN A 340 34.24 -7.89 2.63
N MET A 341 33.88 -7.38 1.44
CA MET A 341 34.29 -6.00 1.12
C MET A 341 33.62 -4.94 2.01
N GLU A 342 32.29 -4.91 2.14
CA GLU A 342 31.61 -3.88 2.97
C GLU A 342 31.88 -4.09 4.47
N GLU A 343 31.87 -5.34 4.95
CA GLU A 343 32.16 -5.66 6.35
C GLU A 343 33.65 -5.47 6.70
N GLN A 344 34.57 -5.77 5.78
CA GLN A 344 36.01 -5.47 5.90
C GLN A 344 36.25 -3.97 5.83
N VAL A 345 35.52 -3.23 5.00
CA VAL A 345 35.59 -1.77 4.95
C VAL A 345 35.16 -1.17 6.29
N GLU A 346 34.07 -1.68 6.87
CA GLU A 346 33.60 -1.26 8.18
C GLU A 346 34.59 -1.68 9.29
N MET A 347 35.08 -2.92 9.27
CA MET A 347 36.04 -3.45 10.24
C MET A 347 37.37 -2.69 10.19
N VAL A 348 37.92 -2.46 9.00
CA VAL A 348 39.15 -1.69 8.78
C VAL A 348 38.93 -0.24 9.20
N GLY A 349 37.81 0.37 8.84
CA GLY A 349 37.48 1.74 9.22
C GLY A 349 37.37 1.90 10.74
N ARG A 350 36.67 1.00 11.43
CA ARG A 350 36.56 1.00 12.90
C ARG A 350 37.91 0.77 13.57
N ALA A 351 38.66 -0.24 13.14
CA ALA A 351 39.99 -0.53 13.69
C ALA A 351 40.97 0.64 13.47
N PHE A 352 40.91 1.29 12.30
CA PHE A 352 41.68 2.49 12.01
C PHE A 352 41.29 3.64 12.95
N VAL A 353 39.99 3.91 13.12
CA VAL A 353 39.51 5.00 14.00
C VAL A 353 39.96 4.77 15.45
N GLU A 354 39.77 3.56 15.97
CA GLU A 354 40.22 3.18 17.31
C GLU A 354 41.74 3.39 17.46
N HIS A 355 42.52 2.92 16.49
CA HIS A 355 43.97 3.07 16.51
C HIS A 355 44.42 4.52 16.40
N TYR A 356 43.84 5.30 15.48
CA TYR A 356 44.18 6.71 15.24
C TYR A 356 43.95 7.54 16.50
N TYR A 357 42.76 7.50 17.09
CA TYR A 357 42.45 8.31 18.27
C TYR A 357 43.17 7.79 19.52
N HIS A 358 43.40 6.48 19.64
CA HIS A 358 44.25 5.96 20.71
C HIS A 358 45.67 6.52 20.65
N LEU A 359 46.30 6.52 19.45
CA LEU A 359 47.60 7.13 19.26
C LEU A 359 47.56 8.65 19.49
N PHE A 360 46.51 9.33 19.04
CA PHE A 360 46.36 10.77 19.25
C PHE A 360 46.33 11.14 20.74
N ASP A 361 45.59 10.36 21.54
CA ASP A 361 45.40 10.60 22.97
C ASP A 361 46.62 10.21 23.81
N THR A 362 47.38 9.18 23.39
CA THR A 362 48.48 8.61 24.19
C THR A 362 49.89 8.96 23.67
N GLN A 363 50.09 8.99 22.36
CA GLN A 363 51.41 9.15 21.74
C GLN A 363 51.32 9.81 20.35
N ARG A 364 50.96 11.10 20.34
CA ARG A 364 50.67 11.89 19.13
C ARG A 364 51.79 11.90 18.09
N SER A 365 53.04 11.83 18.51
CA SER A 365 54.21 11.78 17.61
C SER A 365 54.19 10.56 16.66
N SER A 366 53.59 9.46 17.09
CA SER A 366 53.49 8.22 16.32
C SER A 366 52.48 8.29 15.18
N LEU A 367 51.59 9.29 15.14
CA LEU A 367 50.62 9.46 14.05
C LEU A 367 51.28 9.66 12.68
N SER A 368 52.52 10.13 12.65
CA SER A 368 53.31 10.27 11.42
C SER A 368 53.36 8.98 10.60
N SER A 369 53.34 7.80 11.21
CA SER A 369 53.38 6.52 10.50
C SER A 369 52.11 6.20 9.71
N LEU A 370 51.01 6.92 9.96
CA LEU A 370 49.73 6.72 9.27
C LEU A 370 49.60 7.56 7.99
N TYR A 371 50.51 8.53 7.78
CA TYR A 371 50.50 9.43 6.64
C TYR A 371 51.65 9.14 5.67
N HIS A 372 51.48 9.57 4.44
CA HIS A 372 52.46 9.45 3.35
C HIS A 372 52.85 10.85 2.84
N GLN A 373 53.88 10.94 1.99
CA GLN A 373 54.31 12.22 1.42
C GLN A 373 53.24 12.89 0.54
N SER A 374 52.34 12.08 -0.03
CA SER A 374 51.20 12.54 -0.84
C SER A 374 50.00 12.97 0.01
N SER A 375 50.01 12.76 1.32
CA SER A 375 48.87 13.00 2.19
C SER A 375 48.55 14.48 2.36
N MET A 376 47.28 14.78 2.63
CA MET A 376 46.80 16.13 2.88
C MET A 376 45.91 16.19 4.11
N LEU A 377 46.19 17.14 5.00
CA LEU A 377 45.37 17.48 6.17
C LEU A 377 44.74 18.85 5.97
N THR A 378 43.45 18.97 6.23
CA THR A 378 42.78 20.27 6.44
C THR A 378 42.32 20.34 7.89
N PHE A 379 43.01 21.13 8.71
CA PHE A 379 42.71 21.27 10.13
C PHE A 379 42.12 22.66 10.40
N GLU A 380 40.86 22.74 10.81
CA GLU A 380 40.16 24.02 11.06
C GLU A 380 40.21 24.99 9.85
N GLY A 381 40.31 24.44 8.63
CA GLY A 381 40.41 25.21 7.39
C GLY A 381 41.83 25.49 6.90
N GLN A 382 42.87 25.22 7.70
CA GLN A 382 44.26 25.30 7.27
C GLN A 382 44.66 24.02 6.53
N ARG A 383 45.06 24.14 5.25
CA ARG A 383 45.53 23.01 4.44
C ARG A 383 47.03 22.80 4.61
N LEU A 384 47.42 21.55 4.80
CA LEU A 384 48.80 21.07 4.97
C LEU A 384 49.01 19.87 4.06
N GLN A 385 50.16 19.79 3.40
CA GLN A 385 50.51 18.70 2.49
C GLN A 385 51.83 18.07 2.90
N GLY A 386 51.91 16.74 2.85
CA GLY A 386 53.09 15.97 3.21
C GLY A 386 53.18 15.64 4.71
N VAL A 387 53.79 14.48 5.01
CA VAL A 387 53.84 13.91 6.36
C VAL A 387 54.55 14.82 7.37
N ASP A 388 55.62 15.52 6.96
CA ASP A 388 56.39 16.41 7.84
C ASP A 388 55.55 17.58 8.35
N HIS A 389 54.80 18.24 7.45
CA HIS A 389 53.94 19.36 7.80
C HIS A 389 52.74 18.93 8.65
N ILE A 390 52.17 17.75 8.36
CA ILE A 390 51.08 17.15 9.14
C ILE A 390 51.56 16.83 10.56
N CYS A 391 52.67 16.11 10.68
CA CYS A 391 53.27 15.73 11.96
C CYS A 391 53.61 16.96 12.81
N PHE A 392 54.23 17.98 12.19
CA PHE A 392 54.52 19.24 12.86
C PHE A 392 53.25 19.88 13.42
N LYS A 393 52.18 19.99 12.61
CA LYS A 393 50.91 20.59 13.05
C LYS A 393 50.29 19.83 14.22
N LEU A 394 50.19 18.50 14.12
CA LEU A 394 49.54 17.69 15.14
C LEU A 394 50.32 17.74 16.47
N ASN A 395 51.65 17.75 16.44
CA ASN A 395 52.47 17.85 17.64
C ASN A 395 52.47 19.25 18.29
N HIS A 396 52.13 20.31 17.55
CA HIS A 396 52.11 21.70 18.04
C HIS A 396 50.68 22.24 18.21
N LEU A 397 49.72 21.38 18.51
CA LEU A 397 48.39 21.81 18.92
C LEU A 397 48.45 22.49 20.29
N PRO A 398 47.55 23.45 20.59
CA PRO A 398 47.57 24.25 21.83
C PRO A 398 47.08 23.45 23.05
N PHE A 399 47.34 22.14 23.09
CA PHE A 399 47.01 21.26 24.20
C PHE A 399 47.91 20.01 24.20
N ASP A 400 48.31 19.61 25.41
CA ASP A 400 49.12 18.41 25.60
C ASP A 400 48.24 17.15 25.72
N LYS A 401 47.35 17.12 26.72
CA LYS A 401 46.47 15.97 26.99
C LYS A 401 45.06 16.21 26.47
N CYS A 402 44.55 15.24 25.72
CA CYS A 402 43.18 15.20 25.24
C CYS A 402 42.62 13.79 25.36
N HIS A 403 41.30 13.67 25.31
CA HIS A 403 40.62 12.40 25.15
C HIS A 403 39.48 12.52 24.16
N HIS A 404 39.52 11.72 23.09
CA HIS A 404 38.45 11.62 22.11
C HIS A 404 37.36 10.63 22.55
N LEU A 405 36.11 11.06 22.48
CA LEU A 405 34.91 10.25 22.70
C LEU A 405 34.16 10.14 21.38
N ILE A 406 34.31 8.99 20.71
CA ILE A 406 33.69 8.74 19.41
C ILE A 406 32.21 8.42 19.59
N SER A 407 31.35 9.13 18.84
CA SER A 407 29.89 8.95 18.88
C SER A 407 29.39 8.11 17.72
N THR A 408 29.84 8.42 16.49
CA THR A 408 29.48 7.66 15.29
C THR A 408 30.69 7.46 14.38
N ILE A 409 30.68 6.34 13.66
CA ILE A 409 31.64 5.99 12.63
C ILE A 409 30.82 5.46 11.46
N ASP A 410 30.94 6.12 10.32
CA ASP A 410 30.30 5.72 9.07
C ASP A 410 31.38 5.47 8.02
N THR A 411 31.32 4.34 7.32
CA THR A 411 32.35 3.93 6.35
C THR A 411 31.74 3.61 5.00
N GLN A 412 32.42 4.00 3.92
CA GLN A 412 32.02 3.67 2.56
C GLN A 412 33.24 3.29 1.71
N PRO A 413 33.12 2.37 0.76
CA PRO A 413 34.16 2.15 -0.23
C PRO A 413 34.31 3.40 -1.11
N SER A 414 35.55 3.79 -1.38
CA SER A 414 35.88 4.85 -2.34
C SER A 414 35.89 4.32 -3.77
N SER A 415 35.66 5.21 -4.75
CA SER A 415 35.73 4.86 -6.17
C SER A 415 37.17 4.59 -6.67
N SER A 416 38.18 5.01 -5.90
CA SER A 416 39.58 4.65 -6.13
C SER A 416 39.83 3.21 -5.67
N ALA A 417 40.53 2.42 -6.49
CA ALA A 417 40.74 0.98 -6.29
C ALA A 417 41.16 0.62 -4.85
N GLY A 418 40.21 0.11 -4.06
CA GLY A 418 40.41 -0.36 -2.69
C GLY A 418 40.48 0.72 -1.61
N GLY A 419 40.17 1.97 -1.93
CA GLY A 419 40.13 3.07 -0.95
C GLY A 419 38.88 3.02 -0.06
N ILE A 420 38.97 3.63 1.12
CA ILE A 420 37.89 3.67 2.12
C ILE A 420 37.67 5.12 2.56
N VAL A 421 36.43 5.58 2.55
CA VAL A 421 36.01 6.84 3.17
C VAL A 421 35.46 6.54 4.56
N VAL A 422 35.99 7.22 5.57
CA VAL A 422 35.56 7.11 6.97
C VAL A 422 35.11 8.48 7.44
N PHE A 423 33.89 8.57 7.95
CA PHE A 423 33.35 9.77 8.57
C PHE A 423 33.14 9.52 10.06
N VAL A 424 33.67 10.42 10.89
CA VAL A 424 33.67 10.31 12.34
C VAL A 424 33.00 11.54 12.93
N SER A 425 32.10 11.31 13.88
CA SER A 425 31.56 12.35 14.74
C SER A 425 31.83 11.99 16.20
N GLY A 426 32.21 12.97 17.00
CA GLY A 426 32.57 12.74 18.39
C GLY A 426 32.70 14.01 19.20
N SER A 427 33.25 13.86 20.40
CA SER A 427 33.60 14.97 21.28
C SER A 427 35.03 14.84 21.79
N LEU A 428 35.74 15.95 21.88
CA LEU A 428 37.10 16.09 22.38
C LEU A 428 37.03 16.68 23.78
N ARG A 429 37.58 15.96 24.77
CA ARG A 429 37.78 16.48 26.12
C ARG A 429 39.21 16.95 26.29
N LEU A 430 39.39 18.22 26.61
CA LEU A 430 40.68 18.80 26.94
C LEU A 430 40.85 18.84 28.46
N ALA A 431 42.08 18.62 28.93
CA ALA A 431 42.37 18.69 30.36
C ALA A 431 42.18 20.14 30.86
N GLY A 432 41.28 20.33 31.82
CA GLY A 432 40.97 21.64 32.41
C GLY A 432 39.76 22.35 31.81
N GLU A 433 39.11 21.79 30.79
CA GLU A 433 37.85 22.31 30.26
C GLU A 433 36.65 21.52 30.79
N GLU A 434 35.60 22.21 31.26
CA GLU A 434 34.38 21.57 31.77
C GLU A 434 33.50 20.98 30.65
N HIS A 435 33.52 21.57 29.47
CA HIS A 435 32.63 21.22 28.37
C HIS A 435 33.40 20.51 27.25
N PRO A 436 32.97 19.32 26.81
CA PRO A 436 33.61 18.63 25.69
C PRO A 436 33.29 19.36 24.37
N LEU A 437 34.32 19.55 23.54
CA LEU A 437 34.18 20.19 22.23
C LEU A 437 33.71 19.16 21.21
N ARG A 438 32.59 19.40 20.52
CA ARG A 438 32.14 18.50 19.45
C ARG A 438 33.02 18.64 18.23
N PHE A 439 33.29 17.54 17.53
CA PHE A 439 34.07 17.57 16.30
C PHE A 439 33.50 16.61 15.25
N SER A 440 33.86 16.87 14.01
CA SER A 440 33.67 15.94 12.89
C SER A 440 34.98 15.81 12.12
N GLN A 441 35.32 14.58 11.73
CA GLN A 441 36.54 14.30 10.99
C GLN A 441 36.26 13.30 9.86
N MET A 442 36.88 13.52 8.70
CA MET A 442 36.79 12.62 7.56
C MET A 442 38.18 12.12 7.17
N PHE A 443 38.31 10.82 6.97
CA PHE A 443 39.51 10.17 6.48
C PHE A 443 39.24 9.48 5.16
N HIS A 444 40.15 9.65 4.20
CA HIS A 444 40.21 8.83 3.00
C HIS A 444 41.44 7.91 3.09
N LEU A 445 41.20 6.63 3.37
CA LEU A 445 42.23 5.61 3.47
C LEU A 445 42.52 5.01 2.11
N MET A 446 43.79 4.83 1.79
CA MET A 446 44.25 4.20 0.56
C MET A 446 45.09 2.97 0.89
N PRO A 447 44.95 1.87 0.13
CA PRO A 447 45.74 0.67 0.34
C PRO A 447 47.20 0.90 -0.09
N THR A 448 48.13 0.30 0.64
CA THR A 448 49.54 0.20 0.26
C THR A 448 49.78 -1.08 -0.54
N LEU A 449 50.87 -1.14 -1.30
CA LEU A 449 51.28 -2.36 -2.04
C LEU A 449 51.54 -3.57 -1.11
N GLN A 450 51.75 -3.31 0.18
CA GLN A 450 52.01 -4.33 1.21
C GLN A 450 50.72 -4.83 1.89
N GLY A 451 49.55 -4.36 1.45
CA GLY A 451 48.25 -4.78 2.00
C GLY A 451 47.83 -4.07 3.29
N SER A 452 48.49 -2.96 3.65
CA SER A 452 48.09 -2.07 4.76
C SER A 452 47.35 -0.84 4.24
N PHE A 453 46.92 0.09 5.10
CA PHE A 453 46.26 1.33 4.73
C PHE A 453 47.02 2.55 5.25
N TYR A 454 46.98 3.65 4.50
CA TYR A 454 47.47 4.96 4.92
C TYR A 454 46.42 6.05 4.67
N VAL A 455 46.53 7.16 5.38
CA VAL A 455 45.61 8.30 5.26
C VAL A 455 46.02 9.19 4.09
N GLN A 456 45.27 9.19 3.01
CA GLN A 456 45.53 10.06 1.85
C GLN A 456 44.94 11.46 2.06
N ASN A 457 43.71 11.56 2.56
CA ASN A 457 43.08 12.84 2.92
C ASN A 457 42.53 12.79 4.34
N ASP A 458 42.72 13.88 5.07
CA ASP A 458 42.23 14.09 6.44
C ASP A 458 41.61 15.49 6.54
N ILE A 459 40.37 15.58 7.02
CA ILE A 459 39.68 16.86 7.22
C ILE A 459 39.08 16.88 8.61
N PHE A 460 39.57 17.77 9.47
CA PHE A 460 39.12 17.95 10.84
C PHE A 460 38.43 19.30 11.03
N ARG A 461 37.27 19.27 11.71
CA ARG A 461 36.51 20.46 12.11
C ARG A 461 35.96 20.31 13.53
N LEU A 462 36.09 21.37 14.32
CA LEU A 462 35.30 21.59 15.53
C LEU A 462 33.91 22.12 15.15
N ASN A 463 32.91 21.59 15.82
CA ASN A 463 31.52 21.98 15.66
C ASN A 463 31.20 23.02 16.74
N TYR A 464 31.30 24.29 16.38
CA TYR A 464 30.87 25.41 17.22
C TYR A 464 29.35 25.55 17.09
N GLY A 465 28.60 25.10 18.11
CA GLY A 465 27.14 25.09 18.07
C GLY A 465 26.52 25.03 19.45
#